data_AF-W8Z715-F1
#
_entry.id   AF-W8Z715-F1
#
_cell.length_a   1.000
_cell.length_b   1.000
_cell.length_c   1.000
_cell.angle_alpha   90.00
_cell.angle_beta   90.00
_cell.angle_gamma   90.00
#
_symmetry.space_group_name_H-M   'P 1'
#
loop_
_entity.id
_entity.type
_entity.pdbx_description
1 polymer ?
#
loop_
_entity_poly.entity_id
_entity_poly.type
_entity_poly.pdbx_seq_one_letter_code
_entity_poly.pdbx_strand_id
1 'polypeptide(L)'
;MSPYSKITVSSGKTYMTPFDLQHLIEKMTGGNNGKICDEFIQIVTIDTETGEEKQVVLNPQQIVVMEEAKFKRTPHVPAVFKYENQ
;
A
#
# COMPACT_ATOMS: atom_id res chain seq x y z
N MET A 1 -11.44 8.82 7.43
CA MET A 1 -10.45 8.67 6.34
C MET A 1 -9.93 7.25 6.38
N SER A 2 -9.75 6.62 5.23
CA SER A 2 -9.22 5.25 5.18
C SER A 2 -7.72 5.31 5.52
N PRO A 3 -7.22 4.56 6.52
CA PRO A 3 -5.83 4.66 6.94
C PRO A 3 -4.87 3.92 5.99
N TYR A 4 -5.34 3.45 4.84
CA TYR A 4 -4.53 2.70 3.89
C TYR A 4 -4.65 3.28 2.48
N SER A 5 -3.58 3.11 1.72
CA SER A 5 -3.53 3.42 0.30
C SER A 5 -3.03 2.21 -0.47
N LYS A 6 -3.48 2.09 -1.73
CA LYS A 6 -3.01 1.08 -2.67
C LYS A 6 -2.17 1.75 -3.75
N ILE A 7 -1.05 1.13 -4.07
CA ILE A 7 -0.07 1.62 -5.04
C ILE A 7 0.13 0.52 -6.08
N THR A 8 -0.11 0.85 -7.34
CA THR A 8 0.20 -0.05 -8.45
C THR A 8 1.39 0.52 -9.21
N VAL A 9 2.41 -0.32 -9.43
CA VAL A 9 3.57 0.05 -10.24
C VAL A 9 3.44 -0.49 -11.67
N SER A 10 4.26 0.01 -12.58
CA SER A 10 4.23 -0.32 -14.02
C SER A 10 4.40 -1.80 -14.33
N SER A 11 4.99 -2.59 -13.42
CA SER A 11 5.05 -4.05 -13.53
C SER A 11 3.72 -4.76 -13.28
N GLY A 12 2.67 -4.03 -12.90
CA GLY A 12 1.38 -4.56 -12.46
C GLY A 12 1.36 -4.99 -11.00
N LYS A 13 2.51 -4.99 -10.31
CA LYS A 13 2.56 -5.33 -8.89
C LYS A 13 1.85 -4.26 -8.07
N THR A 14 1.04 -4.73 -7.13
CA THR A 14 0.27 -3.86 -6.24
C THR A 14 0.80 -3.98 -4.81
N TYR A 15 0.87 -2.85 -4.13
CA TYR A 15 1.25 -2.73 -2.74
C TYR A 15 0.17 -2.02 -1.98
N MET A 16 -0.05 -2.43 -0.73
CA MET A 16 -0.96 -1.74 0.17
C MET A 16 -0.14 -1.17 1.31
N THR A 17 -0.32 0.10 1.65
CA THR A 17 0.46 0.83 2.66
C THR A 17 -0.45 1.41 3.74
N PRO A 18 -0.02 1.47 5.02
CA PRO A 18 -0.75 2.15 6.10
C PRO A 18 -0.62 3.67 6.08
N PHE A 19 -0.13 4.25 4.98
CA PHE A 19 -0.15 5.69 4.78
C PHE A 19 -1.41 6.11 4.05
N ASP A 20 -1.96 7.27 4.42
CA ASP A 20 -2.95 7.94 3.59
C ASP A 20 -2.32 8.44 2.27
N LEU A 21 -3.19 8.81 1.34
CA LEU A 21 -2.77 9.19 -0.01
C LEU A 21 -1.91 10.46 -0.01
N GLN A 22 -2.18 11.40 0.90
CA GLN A 22 -1.47 12.66 0.98
C GLN A 22 -0.01 12.45 1.44
N HIS A 23 0.19 11.70 2.51
CA HIS A 23 1.52 11.34 3.00
C HIS A 23 2.34 10.60 1.96
N LEU A 24 1.68 9.75 1.16
CA LEU A 24 2.34 9.05 0.07
C LEU A 24 2.81 10.03 -1.01
N ILE A 25 1.94 10.97 -1.44
CA ILE A 25 2.26 12.05 -2.39
C ILE A 25 3.44 12.90 -1.91
N GLU A 26 3.43 13.29 -0.64
CA GLU A 26 4.52 14.07 -0.04
C GLU A 26 5.85 13.31 -0.08
N LYS A 27 5.83 12.01 0.26
CA LYS A 27 7.02 11.14 0.16
C LYS A 27 7.55 11.02 -1.26
N MET A 28 6.68 10.89 -2.28
CA MET A 28 7.13 10.74 -3.66
C MET A 28 7.57 12.07 -4.29
N THR A 29 7.06 13.20 -3.82
CA THR A 29 7.42 14.51 -4.40
C THR A 29 8.62 15.14 -3.70
N GLY A 30 9.03 14.62 -2.53
CA GLY A 30 10.23 15.06 -1.81
C GLY A 30 10.25 16.56 -1.47
N GLY A 31 9.09 17.21 -1.43
CA GLY A 31 8.97 18.67 -1.29
C GLY A 31 9.43 19.48 -2.50
N ASN A 32 9.68 18.84 -3.65
CA ASN A 32 10.34 19.43 -4.82
C ASN A 32 9.34 20.15 -5.75
N ASN A 33 8.53 21.05 -5.19
CA ASN A 33 7.50 21.85 -5.88
C ASN A 33 6.56 21.04 -6.79
N GLY A 34 6.20 19.82 -6.39
CA GLY A 34 5.31 18.93 -7.14
C GLY A 34 5.99 18.10 -8.24
N LYS A 35 7.32 18.14 -8.36
CA LYS A 35 8.05 17.17 -9.18
C LYS A 35 8.12 15.83 -8.47
N ILE A 36 7.97 14.77 -9.23
CA ILE A 36 8.21 13.40 -8.76
C ILE A 36 9.71 13.29 -8.44
N CYS A 37 10.03 12.73 -7.28
CA CYS A 37 11.40 12.45 -6.87
C CYS A 37 11.98 11.35 -7.77
N ASP A 38 13.19 11.58 -8.26
CA ASP A 38 13.94 10.62 -9.08
C ASP A 38 14.67 9.58 -8.22
N GLU A 39 14.67 9.76 -6.89
CA GLU A 39 15.26 8.83 -5.94
C GLU A 39 14.26 7.74 -5.54
N PHE A 40 14.79 6.56 -5.24
CA PHE A 40 14.00 5.48 -4.69
C PHE A 40 13.47 5.84 -3.30
N ILE A 41 12.18 5.57 -3.08
CA ILE A 41 11.53 5.80 -1.79
C ILE A 41 11.32 4.48 -1.06
N GLN A 42 11.50 4.51 0.25
CA GLN A 42 11.15 3.40 1.12
C GLN A 42 9.74 3.62 1.70
N ILE A 43 8.89 2.62 1.54
CA ILE A 43 7.54 2.60 2.11
C ILE A 43 7.30 1.31 2.89
N VAL A 44 6.45 1.42 3.91
CA VAL A 44 5.90 0.26 4.61
C VAL A 44 4.72 -0.24 3.80
N THR A 45 4.64 -1.54 3.63
CA THR A 45 3.54 -2.22 2.98
C THR A 45 3.00 -3.31 3.87
N ILE A 46 1.75 -3.68 3.68
CA ILE A 46 1.09 -4.73 4.42
C ILE A 46 0.79 -5.86 3.45
N ASP A 47 1.23 -7.05 3.84
CA ASP A 47 0.83 -8.29 3.22
C ASP A 47 -0.68 -8.48 3.43
N THR A 48 -1.46 -8.52 2.34
CA THR A 48 -2.92 -8.59 2.42
C THR A 48 -3.41 -9.94 2.96
N GLU A 49 -2.58 -10.98 2.89
CA GLU A 49 -2.93 -12.33 3.35
C GLU A 49 -2.57 -12.53 4.81
N THR A 50 -1.36 -12.11 5.23
CA THR A 50 -0.87 -12.33 6.59
C THR A 50 -1.09 -11.13 7.52
N GLY A 51 -1.29 -9.94 6.97
CA GLY A 51 -1.36 -8.69 7.72
C GLY A 51 -0.01 -8.18 8.22
N GLU A 52 1.10 -8.86 7.87
CA GLU A 52 2.46 -8.48 8.25
C GLU A 52 2.93 -7.24 7.50
N GLU A 53 3.69 -6.40 8.20
CA GLU A 53 4.32 -5.24 7.62
C GLU A 53 5.68 -5.59 7.02
N LYS A 54 5.92 -5.16 5.78
CA LYS A 54 7.15 -5.35 5.03
C LYS A 54 7.58 -4.03 4.44
N GLN A 55 8.88 -3.74 4.47
CA GLN A 55 9.43 -2.58 3.79
C GLN A 55 9.72 -2.90 2.34
N VAL A 56 9.36 -1.99 1.44
CA VAL A 56 9.69 -2.08 0.02
C VAL A 56 10.29 -0.77 -0.44
N VAL A 57 11.21 -0.88 -1.39
CA VAL A 57 11.84 0.24 -2.07
C VAL A 57 11.18 0.37 -3.43
N LEU A 58 10.61 1.54 -3.72
CA LEU A 58 9.92 1.84 -4.98
C LEU A 58 10.60 2.98 -5.69
N ASN A 59 10.64 2.91 -7.02
CA ASN A 59 10.91 4.09 -7.84
C ASN A 59 9.59 4.85 -8.04
N PRO A 60 9.46 6.11 -7.55
CA PRO A 60 8.25 6.91 -7.72
C PRO A 60 7.80 7.04 -9.18
N GLN A 61 8.73 7.11 -10.14
CA GLN A 61 8.42 7.22 -11.56
C GLN A 61 7.74 5.96 -12.14
N GLN A 62 7.83 4.83 -11.45
CA GLN A 62 7.18 3.58 -11.86
C GLN A 62 5.77 3.44 -11.29
N ILE A 63 5.33 4.36 -10.42
CA ILE A 63 3.99 4.31 -9.85
C ILE A 63 3.00 4.83 -10.89
N VAL A 64 2.04 3.98 -11.25
CA VAL A 64 1.03 4.29 -12.28
C VAL A 64 -0.31 4.67 -11.67
N VAL A 65 -0.65 4.11 -10.51
CA VAL A 65 -1.93 4.36 -9.83
C VAL A 65 -1.70 4.43 -8.33
N MET A 66 -2.35 5.40 -7.69
CA MET A 66 -2.50 5.47 -6.25
C MET A 66 -3.93 5.80 -5.90
N GLU A 67 -4.49 5.07 -4.95
CA GLU A 67 -5.88 5.19 -4.55
C GLU A 67 -6.02 4.93 -3.06
N GLU A 68 -7.02 5.57 -2.44
CA GLU A 68 -7.40 5.24 -1.07
C GLU A 68 -7.93 3.80 -1.01
N ALA A 69 -7.50 3.05 0.00
CA ALA A 69 -7.89 1.67 0.18
C ALA A 69 -8.51 1.45 1.56
N LYS A 70 -9.59 0.68 1.61
CA LYS A 70 -10.14 0.19 2.88
C LYS A 70 -9.59 -1.20 3.12
N PHE A 71 -8.65 -1.32 4.03
CA PHE A 71 -8.20 -2.62 4.51
C PHE A 71 -8.98 -3.01 5.76
N LYS A 72 -9.70 -4.13 5.68
CA LYS A 72 -10.16 -4.85 6.87
C LYS A 72 -9.15 -5.96 7.11
N ARG A 73 -8.36 -5.87 8.19
CA ARG A 73 -7.67 -7.05 8.74
C ARG A 73 -8.76 -8.05 9.10
N THR A 74 -9.04 -9.01 8.22
CA THR A 74 -9.71 -10.22 8.66
C THR A 74 -8.73 -10.89 9.61
N PRO A 75 -9.06 -11.07 10.91
CA PRO A 75 -8.28 -12.02 11.69
C PRO A 75 -8.27 -13.31 10.88
N HIS A 76 -7.08 -13.89 10.69
CA HIS A 76 -6.94 -15.16 10.01
C HIS A 76 -7.73 -16.19 10.83
N VAL A 77 -9.03 -16.30 10.55
CA VAL A 77 -9.91 -17.34 11.08
C VAL A 77 -9.50 -18.57 10.30
N PRO A 78 -8.77 -19.52 10.91
CA PRO A 78 -8.34 -20.71 10.22
C PRO A 78 -9.56 -21.38 9.58
N ALA A 79 -9.40 -21.98 8.40
CA ALA A 79 -10.52 -22.56 7.65
C ALA A 79 -11.39 -23.52 8.50
N VAL A 80 -10.79 -24.18 9.49
CA VAL A 80 -11.49 -25.07 10.45
C VAL A 80 -12.52 -24.36 11.35
N PHE A 81 -12.50 -23.03 11.43
CA PHE A 81 -13.47 -22.22 12.19
C PHE A 81 -14.52 -21.54 11.31
N LYS A 82 -14.48 -21.75 9.98
CA LYS A 82 -15.55 -21.32 9.09
C LYS A 82 -16.71 -22.32 9.24
N TYR A 83 -17.65 -22.02 10.12
CA TYR A 83 -18.90 -22.77 10.20
C TYR A 83 -19.73 -22.46 8.95
N GLU A 84 -19.89 -23.43 8.05
CA GLU A 84 -20.88 -23.36 6.97
C GLU A 84 -22.27 -23.59 7.59
N ASN A 85 -23.02 -22.51 7.81
CA ASN A 85 -24.46 -22.64 7.99
C ASN A 85 -25.10 -22.59 6.60
N GLN A 86 -25.65 -23.74 6.20
CA GLN A 86 -26.58 -23.89 5.07
C GLN A 86 -27.89 -23.13 5.33
#